data_AF-A0A847VUM4-F1
#
_entry.id   AF-A0A847VUM4-F1
#
_cell.length_a   1.000
_cell.length_b   1.000
_cell.length_c   1.000
_cell.angle_alpha   90.00
_cell.angle_beta   90.00
_cell.angle_gamma   90.00
#
_symmetry.space_group_name_H-M   'P 1'
#
loop_
_entity.id
_entity.type
_entity.pdbx_description
1 polymer ?
#
loop_
_entity_poly.entity_id
_entity_poly.type
_entity_poly.pdbx_seq_one_letter_code
_entity_poly.pdbx_strand_id
1 'polypeptide(L)'
;MDRLKELNEAKAAAEEVIARIDNAISSLGSASSWGIFDIFGGGLISSIIKREKISSANNDIREITSSLNVLNKELEDVNMHLPEEISNNVSDEVFDIWFDNIFTDIRVQGEITDSLNNLRDFRKSVVEIIN
;
A
#
# COMPACT_ATOMS: atom_id res chain seq x y z
N MET A 1 20.14 4.07 -24.30
CA MET A 1 19.15 4.66 -23.39
C MET A 1 19.76 5.89 -22.75
N ASP A 2 18.97 6.95 -22.56
CA ASP A 2 19.41 8.17 -21.89
C ASP A 2 19.21 7.97 -20.39
N ARG A 3 20.29 7.93 -19.62
CA ARG A 3 20.24 7.71 -18.16
C ARG A 3 19.33 8.71 -17.45
N LEU A 4 19.20 9.93 -17.97
CA LEU A 4 18.29 10.93 -17.40
C LEU A 4 16.82 10.53 -17.59
N LYS A 5 16.48 9.88 -18.70
CA LYS A 5 15.14 9.37 -18.98
C LYS A 5 14.78 8.26 -17.99
N GLU A 6 15.64 7.26 -17.85
CA GLU A 6 15.43 6.12 -16.94
C GLU A 6 15.29 6.57 -15.47
N LEU A 7 16.08 7.56 -15.02
CA LEU A 7 15.93 8.14 -13.67
C LEU A 7 14.58 8.82 -13.46
N ASN A 8 14.04 9.48 -14.49
CA ASN A 8 12.71 10.08 -14.40
C ASN A 8 11.61 9.00 -14.41
N GLU A 9 11.80 7.91 -15.15
CA GLU A 9 10.88 6.77 -15.18
C GLU A 9 10.84 6.06 -13.81
N ALA A 10 11.99 5.81 -13.19
CA ALA A 10 12.08 5.29 -11.82
C ALA A 10 11.40 6.20 -10.79
N LYS A 11 11.62 7.52 -10.89
CA LYS A 11 10.95 8.49 -10.01
C LYS A 11 9.43 8.48 -10.19
N ALA A 12 8.96 8.48 -11.44
CA ALA A 12 7.53 8.45 -11.74
C ALA A 12 6.87 7.15 -11.24
N ALA A 13 7.55 6.01 -11.38
CA ALA A 13 7.08 4.73 -10.86
C ALA A 13 6.97 4.74 -9.34
N ALA A 14 7.92 5.34 -8.63
CA ALA A 14 7.86 5.47 -7.18
C ALA A 14 6.75 6.42 -6.71
N GLU A 15 6.52 7.53 -7.41
CA GLU A 15 5.41 8.45 -7.15
C GLU A 15 4.05 7.74 -7.30
N GLU A 16 3.90 6.87 -8.32
CA GLU A 16 2.69 6.06 -8.50
C GLU A 16 2.49 5.09 -7.34
N VAL A 17 3.54 4.36 -6.90
CA VAL A 17 3.47 3.47 -5.73
C VAL A 17 3.02 4.23 -4.48
N ILE A 18 3.61 5.40 -4.22
CA ILE A 18 3.24 6.26 -3.08
C ILE A 18 1.78 6.68 -3.15
N ALA A 19 1.31 7.09 -4.33
CA ALA A 19 -0.10 7.49 -4.53
C ALA A 19 -1.08 6.34 -4.22
N ARG A 20 -0.74 5.11 -4.62
CA ARG A 20 -1.55 3.91 -4.32
C ARG A 20 -1.57 3.59 -2.83
N ILE A 21 -0.42 3.69 -2.15
CA ILE A 21 -0.34 3.53 -0.69
C ILE A 21 -1.20 4.59 0.02
N ASP A 22 -1.15 5.85 -0.42
CA ASP A 22 -1.93 6.95 0.16
C ASP A 22 -3.44 6.73 0.00
N ASN A 23 -3.90 6.20 -1.14
CA ASN A 23 -5.29 5.83 -1.36
C ASN A 23 -5.74 4.70 -0.42
N ALA A 24 -4.92 3.66 -0.25
CA ALA A 24 -5.21 2.56 0.67
C ALA A 24 -5.32 3.05 2.13
N ILE A 25 -4.38 3.92 2.56
CA ILE A 25 -4.41 4.54 3.89
C ILE A 25 -5.69 5.36 4.09
N SER A 26 -6.08 6.17 3.10
CA SER A 26 -7.31 6.98 3.15
C SER A 26 -8.58 6.11 3.29
N SER A 27 -8.65 5.03 2.51
CA SER A 27 -9.75 4.07 2.54
C SER A 27 -9.86 3.37 3.89
N LEU A 28 -8.74 2.87 4.45
CA LEU A 28 -8.73 2.23 5.77
C LEU A 28 -8.99 3.21 6.91
N GLY A 29 -8.46 4.45 6.84
CA GLY A 29 -8.74 5.49 7.82
C GLY A 29 -10.22 5.87 7.87
N SER A 30 -10.88 5.89 6.70
CA SER A 30 -12.33 6.04 6.61
C SER A 30 -13.07 4.85 7.24
N ALA A 31 -12.67 3.61 6.92
CA ALA A 31 -13.26 2.41 7.50
C ALA A 31 -13.15 2.39 9.04
N SER A 32 -11.99 2.79 9.58
CA SER A 32 -11.73 2.93 11.01
C SER A 32 -12.69 3.93 11.66
N SER A 33 -12.86 5.11 11.04
CA SER A 33 -13.74 6.17 11.56
C SER A 33 -15.22 5.73 11.60
N TRP A 34 -15.68 5.01 10.57
CA TRP A 34 -17.03 4.44 10.54
C TRP A 34 -17.22 3.30 11.55
N GLY A 35 -16.19 2.49 11.80
CA GLY A 35 -16.21 1.44 12.83
C GLY A 35 -16.35 1.99 14.26
N ILE A 36 -15.80 3.18 14.53
CA ILE A 36 -16.00 3.88 15.81
C ILE A 36 -17.44 4.38 15.92
N PHE A 37 -17.99 4.98 14.85
CA PHE A 37 -19.38 5.47 14.84
C PHE A 37 -20.41 4.35 15.12
N ASP A 38 -20.09 3.12 14.69
CA ASP A 38 -20.84 1.90 14.95
C ASP A 38 -21.06 1.60 16.44
N ILE A 39 -20.03 1.81 17.25
CA ILE A 39 -20.04 1.60 18.71
C ILE A 39 -20.96 2.62 19.41
N PHE A 40 -21.16 3.80 18.80
CA PHE A 40 -21.85 4.93 19.41
C PHE A 40 -23.27 5.22 18.84
N GLY A 41 -23.70 4.63 17.70
CA GLY A 41 -24.86 5.21 16.99
C GLY A 41 -25.77 4.38 16.07
N GLY A 42 -25.50 3.11 15.70
CA GLY A 42 -26.50 2.34 14.92
C GLY A 42 -25.93 1.26 13.98
N GLY A 43 -26.05 0.00 14.40
CA GLY A 43 -25.28 -1.14 13.91
C GLY A 43 -25.71 -1.86 12.62
N LEU A 44 -26.22 -1.18 11.58
CA LEU A 44 -26.50 -1.85 10.28
C LEU A 44 -26.00 -1.10 9.03
N ILE A 45 -26.09 0.23 8.97
CA ILE A 45 -25.68 1.01 7.78
C ILE A 45 -24.15 1.15 7.71
N SER A 46 -23.55 1.38 8.86
CA SER A 46 -22.10 1.44 9.13
C SER A 46 -21.33 0.21 8.65
N SER A 47 -21.86 -1.00 8.82
CA SER A 47 -21.22 -2.25 8.38
C SER A 47 -21.09 -2.35 6.86
N ILE A 48 -22.06 -1.81 6.10
CA ILE A 48 -22.00 -1.77 4.62
C ILE A 48 -20.92 -0.80 4.17
N ILE A 49 -20.88 0.40 4.74
CA ILE A 49 -19.87 1.43 4.41
C ILE A 49 -18.47 0.94 4.78
N LYS A 50 -18.31 0.34 5.96
CA LYS A 50 -17.05 -0.28 6.39
C LYS A 50 -16.58 -1.31 5.38
N ARG A 51 -17.49 -2.20 4.92
CA ARG A 51 -17.17 -3.23 3.92
C ARG A 51 -16.75 -2.64 2.57
N GLU A 52 -17.42 -1.58 2.11
CA GLU A 52 -17.06 -0.89 0.88
C GLU A 52 -15.66 -0.26 0.99
N LYS A 53 -15.37 0.43 2.10
CA LYS A 53 -14.06 1.06 2.34
C LYS A 53 -12.92 0.04 2.46
N ILE A 54 -13.15 -1.07 3.14
CA ILE A 54 -12.19 -2.19 3.19
C ILE A 54 -11.98 -2.77 1.79
N SER A 55 -13.05 -2.95 1.02
CA SER A 55 -12.93 -3.43 -0.37
C SER A 55 -12.14 -2.46 -1.25
N SER A 56 -12.33 -1.15 -1.08
CA SER A 56 -11.56 -0.13 -1.80
C SER A 56 -10.08 -0.19 -1.42
N ALA A 57 -9.78 -0.23 -0.12
CA ALA A 57 -8.41 -0.39 0.35
C ALA A 57 -7.77 -1.65 -0.23
N ASN A 58 -8.48 -2.78 -0.18
CA ASN A 58 -8.02 -4.02 -0.79
C ASN A 58 -7.74 -3.84 -2.30
N ASN A 59 -8.58 -3.13 -3.06
CA ASN A 59 -8.26 -2.89 -4.46
C ASN A 59 -6.98 -2.03 -4.63
N ASP A 60 -6.83 -0.95 -3.86
CA ASP A 60 -5.63 -0.11 -3.90
C ASP A 60 -4.37 -0.92 -3.56
N ILE A 61 -4.45 -1.75 -2.53
CA ILE A 61 -3.38 -2.63 -2.07
C ILE A 61 -2.95 -3.63 -3.16
N ARG A 62 -3.87 -4.09 -4.00
CA ARG A 62 -3.58 -4.98 -5.14
C ARG A 62 -2.82 -4.24 -6.25
N GLU A 63 -3.17 -2.98 -6.48
CA GLU A 63 -2.50 -2.13 -7.47
C GLU A 63 -1.09 -1.70 -7.01
N ILE A 64 -0.84 -1.66 -5.69
CA ILE A 64 0.50 -1.42 -5.13
C ILE A 64 1.49 -2.48 -5.64
N THR A 65 1.12 -3.77 -5.62
CA THR A 65 1.95 -4.87 -6.14
C THR A 65 2.34 -4.65 -7.59
N SER A 66 1.37 -4.35 -8.46
CA SER A 66 1.65 -4.10 -9.88
C SER A 66 2.56 -2.89 -10.08
N SER A 67 2.35 -1.82 -9.32
CA SER A 67 3.13 -0.58 -9.42
C SER A 67 4.57 -0.76 -8.95
N LEU A 68 4.78 -1.62 -7.94
CA LEU A 68 6.12 -1.94 -7.44
C LEU A 68 6.92 -2.83 -8.38
N ASN A 69 6.28 -3.75 -9.08
CA ASN A 69 6.97 -4.53 -10.11
C ASN A 69 7.50 -3.64 -11.24
N VAL A 70 6.75 -2.58 -11.59
CA VAL A 70 7.24 -1.54 -12.49
C VAL A 70 8.41 -0.79 -11.86
N LEU A 71 8.26 -0.28 -10.62
CA LEU A 71 9.34 0.44 -9.94
C LEU A 71 10.63 -0.39 -9.83
N ASN A 72 10.55 -1.67 -9.47
CA ASN A 72 11.71 -2.54 -9.35
C ASN A 72 12.47 -2.63 -10.67
N LYS A 73 11.74 -2.80 -11.78
CA LYS A 73 12.33 -2.84 -13.11
C LYS A 73 13.01 -1.52 -13.49
N GLU A 74 12.34 -0.38 -13.28
CA GLU A 74 12.91 0.93 -13.62
C GLU A 74 14.16 1.25 -12.76
N LEU A 75 14.22 0.75 -11.51
CA LEU A 75 15.41 0.87 -10.67
C LEU A 75 16.57 0.00 -11.15
N GLU A 76 16.29 -1.23 -11.58
CA GLU A 76 17.30 -2.13 -12.18
C GLU A 76 17.94 -1.49 -13.42
N ASP A 77 17.14 -0.83 -14.27
CA ASP A 77 17.61 -0.14 -15.47
C ASP A 77 18.60 1.02 -15.16
N VAL A 78 18.60 1.55 -13.93
CA VAL A 78 19.54 2.58 -13.45
C VAL A 78 20.57 2.10 -12.43
N ASN A 79 20.72 0.77 -12.24
CA ASN A 79 21.57 0.16 -11.20
C ASN A 79 21.26 0.64 -9.77
N MET A 80 20.02 1.06 -9.51
CA MET A 80 19.50 1.29 -8.16
C MET A 80 18.70 0.06 -7.73
N HIS A 81 18.54 -0.11 -6.43
CA HIS A 81 17.77 -1.22 -5.89
C HIS A 81 16.84 -0.68 -4.82
N LEU A 82 15.72 -1.37 -4.62
CA LEU A 82 14.88 -1.15 -3.46
C LEU A 82 15.72 -1.41 -2.18
N PRO A 83 15.48 -0.71 -1.06
CA PRO A 83 16.10 -0.99 0.23
C PRO A 83 15.99 -2.47 0.55
N GLU A 84 16.98 -3.09 1.20
CA GLU A 84 17.02 -4.55 1.42
C GLU A 84 15.76 -5.09 2.13
N GLU A 85 15.15 -4.26 2.99
CA GLU A 85 13.87 -4.53 3.65
C GLU A 85 12.70 -4.61 2.65
N ILE A 86 12.71 -3.79 1.60
CA ILE A 86 11.74 -3.88 0.51
C ILE A 86 12.20 -4.94 -0.51
N SER A 87 13.48 -5.02 -0.88
CA SER A 87 13.97 -5.91 -1.94
C SER A 87 13.89 -7.39 -1.55
N ASN A 88 14.18 -7.76 -0.30
CA ASN A 88 13.94 -9.11 0.21
C ASN A 88 12.42 -9.41 0.26
N ASN A 89 11.60 -8.38 0.49
CA ASN A 89 10.15 -8.49 0.48
C ASN A 89 9.54 -8.43 -0.92
N VAL A 90 10.26 -8.02 -1.96
CA VAL A 90 9.78 -7.86 -3.36
C VAL A 90 10.04 -9.10 -4.21
N SER A 91 10.53 -10.20 -3.62
CA SER A 91 10.24 -11.49 -4.25
C SER A 91 8.72 -11.66 -4.28
N ASP A 92 8.14 -11.95 -5.45
CA ASP A 92 6.68 -12.09 -5.63
C ASP A 92 6.05 -12.91 -4.49
N GLU A 93 6.75 -13.96 -4.04
CA GLU A 93 6.33 -14.85 -2.97
C GLU A 93 6.30 -14.19 -1.57
N VAL A 94 7.29 -13.37 -1.19
CA VAL A 94 7.30 -12.68 0.12
C VAL A 94 6.40 -11.45 0.10
N PHE A 95 6.28 -10.79 -1.06
CA PHE A 95 5.43 -9.62 -1.23
C PHE A 95 3.96 -10.02 -1.12
N ASP A 96 3.57 -11.08 -1.82
CA ASP A 96 2.25 -11.68 -1.71
C ASP A 96 1.97 -12.09 -0.26
N ILE A 97 2.94 -12.64 0.49
CA ILE A 97 2.76 -12.98 1.91
C ILE A 97 2.54 -11.72 2.78
N TRP A 98 3.31 -10.65 2.59
CA TRP A 98 3.16 -9.41 3.38
C TRP A 98 1.81 -8.75 3.09
N PHE A 99 1.45 -8.65 1.81
CA PHE A 99 0.20 -8.06 1.36
C PHE A 99 -1.01 -8.95 1.68
N ASP A 100 -0.93 -10.27 1.55
CA ASP A 100 -1.99 -11.21 1.91
C ASP A 100 -2.36 -11.11 3.38
N ASN A 101 -1.37 -10.93 4.27
CA ASN A 101 -1.64 -10.68 5.68
C ASN A 101 -2.46 -9.38 5.82
N ILE A 102 -2.04 -8.27 5.19
CA ILE A 102 -2.81 -7.01 5.21
C ILE A 102 -4.22 -7.19 4.62
N PHE A 103 -4.36 -7.87 3.48
CA PHE A 103 -5.61 -8.08 2.74
C PHE A 103 -6.62 -8.92 3.48
N THR A 104 -6.16 -10.04 4.02
CA THR A 104 -7.02 -11.06 4.61
C THR A 104 -7.32 -10.77 6.06
N ASP A 105 -6.45 -10.03 6.74
CA ASP A 105 -6.65 -9.71 8.14
C ASP A 105 -7.72 -8.66 8.30
N ILE A 106 -7.99 -7.72 7.39
CA ILE A 106 -8.94 -6.63 7.68
C ILE A 106 -10.40 -7.12 7.89
N ARG A 107 -10.78 -7.37 9.15
CA ARG A 107 -12.15 -7.74 9.56
C ARG A 107 -12.62 -6.91 10.76
N VAL A 108 -11.74 -6.66 11.71
CA VAL A 108 -11.97 -5.94 12.97
C VAL A 108 -11.16 -4.65 13.05
N GLN A 109 -11.45 -3.82 14.05
CA GLN A 109 -10.80 -2.51 14.24
C GLN A 109 -9.29 -2.62 14.49
N GLY A 110 -8.83 -3.70 15.15
CA GLY A 110 -7.42 -3.97 15.39
C GLY A 110 -6.66 -4.14 14.07
N GLU A 111 -7.15 -5.03 13.21
CA GLU A 111 -6.52 -5.34 11.92
C GLU A 111 -6.51 -4.11 10.98
N ILE A 112 -7.54 -3.25 11.00
CA ILE A 112 -7.51 -1.96 10.28
C ILE A 112 -6.36 -1.08 10.76
N THR A 113 -6.12 -1.04 12.07
CA THR A 113 -5.08 -0.22 12.68
C THR A 113 -3.69 -0.74 12.33
N ASP A 114 -3.51 -2.06 12.39
CA ASP A 114 -2.25 -2.72 12.03
C ASP A 114 -1.92 -2.51 10.54
N SER A 115 -2.90 -2.74 9.66
CA SER A 115 -2.76 -2.47 8.21
C SER A 115 -2.43 -1.01 7.91
N LEU A 116 -3.01 -0.04 8.64
CA LEU A 116 -2.66 1.38 8.49
C LEU A 116 -1.21 1.67 8.87
N ASN A 117 -0.68 1.02 9.92
CA ASN A 117 0.71 1.21 10.34
C ASN A 117 1.66 0.59 9.32
N ASN A 118 1.39 -0.64 8.88
CA ASN A 118 2.18 -1.33 7.86
C ASN A 118 2.28 -0.52 6.56
N LEU A 119 1.15 0.03 6.07
CA LEU A 119 1.14 0.88 4.87
C LEU A 119 1.93 2.17 5.06
N ARG A 120 1.87 2.80 6.25
CA ARG A 120 2.63 4.02 6.53
C ARG A 120 4.13 3.78 6.58
N ASP A 121 4.55 2.68 7.18
CA ASP A 121 5.96 2.34 7.24
C ASP A 121 6.48 1.97 5.86
N PHE A 122 5.71 1.21 5.09
CA PHE A 122 6.05 0.92 3.70
C PHE A 122 6.16 2.18 2.84
N ARG A 123 5.24 3.14 2.99
CA ARG A 123 5.31 4.44 2.32
C ARG A 123 6.63 5.16 2.60
N LYS A 124 7.10 5.16 3.85
CA LYS A 124 8.36 5.82 4.23
C LYS A 124 9.53 5.16 3.50
N SER A 125 9.58 3.84 3.50
CA SER A 125 10.65 3.08 2.84
C SER A 125 10.68 3.35 1.33
N VAL A 126 9.53 3.52 0.66
CA VAL A 126 9.48 3.91 -0.78
C VAL A 126 9.92 5.35 -1.02
N VAL A 127 9.55 6.28 -0.14
CA VAL A 127 9.98 7.69 -0.22
C VAL A 127 11.49 7.84 -0.06
N GLU A 128 12.13 7.02 0.76
CA GLU A 128 13.58 7.02 0.97
C GLU A 128 14.37 6.58 -0.27
N ILE A 129 13.75 5.91 -1.25
CA ILE A 129 14.40 5.43 -2.48
C ILE A 129 14.63 6.57 -3.48
N ILE A 130 13.71 7.55 -3.48
CA ILE A 130 13.69 8.64 -4.46
C ILE A 130 14.25 9.96 -3.93
N ASN A 131 14.66 9.99 -2.65
CA ASN A 131 15.39 11.11 -2.05
C ASN A 131 16.90 10.91 -2.16
#